data_AF-A0A2V7I8P4-F1
#
_entry.id   AF-A0A2V7I8P4-F1
#
_cell.length_a   1.000
_cell.length_b   1.000
_cell.length_c   1.000
_cell.angle_alpha   90.00
_cell.angle_beta   90.00
_cell.angle_gamma   90.00
#
_symmetry.space_group_name_H-M   'P 1'
#
loop_
_entity.id
_entity.type
_entity.pdbx_description
1 polymer ?
#
loop_
_entity_poly.entity_id
_entity_poly.type
_entity_poly.pdbx_seq_one_letter_code
_entity_poly.pdbx_strand_id
1 'polypeptide(L)'
;MSVAISFERAISPFTSPSQLRQATATFSLVGNLSDFPSGRLRARRSSARPCASGCRLARASSGSQRDPVPRLEPSDRRALSVPAAADRPALLVIHPGALGDVLQAVPALRALRPDGPVAFSGQPRLGGLLRGLGLVDAAMPFDGLGLEALFTREPAPSSLVARLTSFRRVISWFGARDELYPQRLRAIVRECVIAPPVPDDESPMTVWRHLLATTGATSPVDLAPLDLPEAWRDEASRVLVELGAAPMRSLLVVHPGAGGRRKIWPVENLARVIQHVIRDTGGQALIHQGPADLDVVDQLSGILEPGTLRLIEPDLPLLAAILDRASAYLGGDSGVSHLAAAVGAPAV
;
A
#
# COMPACT_ATOMS: atom_id res chain seq x y z
N MET A 1 18.64 -29.29 7.11
CA MET A 1 19.11 -28.25 8.05
C MET A 1 18.35 -26.97 7.74
N SER A 2 17.16 -26.82 8.35
CA SER A 2 16.30 -25.63 8.18
C SER A 2 16.52 -24.69 9.35
N VAL A 3 16.87 -23.45 9.05
CA VAL A 3 17.04 -22.38 10.05
C VAL A 3 15.70 -21.72 10.31
N ALA A 4 15.21 -21.90 11.53
CA ALA A 4 14.11 -21.15 12.13
C ALA A 4 14.42 -19.65 12.11
N ILE A 5 13.45 -18.82 11.72
CA ILE A 5 13.54 -17.37 11.84
C ILE A 5 12.68 -16.97 13.03
N SER A 6 13.34 -16.79 14.17
CA SER A 6 12.79 -16.11 15.34
C SER A 6 12.34 -14.70 14.94
N PHE A 7 11.03 -14.48 14.94
CA PHE A 7 10.43 -13.15 14.94
C PHE A 7 10.31 -12.64 16.39
N GLU A 8 11.41 -12.73 17.15
CA GLU A 8 11.50 -12.25 18.52
C GLU A 8 12.88 -11.63 18.73
N ARG A 9 12.94 -10.30 18.59
CA ARG A 9 13.78 -9.40 19.39
C ARG A 9 13.46 -7.96 19.01
N ALA A 10 12.29 -7.48 19.43
CA ALA A 10 12.07 -6.08 19.81
C ALA A 10 10.64 -5.87 20.33
N ILE A 11 10.22 -6.59 21.38
CA ILE A 11 9.26 -6.09 22.39
C ILE A 11 9.55 -6.88 23.67
N SER A 12 10.29 -6.25 24.59
CA SER A 12 10.22 -6.57 26.02
C SER A 12 9.17 -5.65 26.66
N PRO A 13 8.55 -6.03 27.79
CA PRO A 13 7.29 -5.44 28.23
C PRO A 13 7.47 -3.98 28.67
N PHE A 14 6.75 -3.07 28.01
CA PHE A 14 6.66 -1.67 28.42
C PHE A 14 5.79 -1.57 29.69
N THR A 15 6.43 -1.57 30.85
CA THR A 15 5.79 -1.28 32.13
C THR A 15 5.79 0.22 32.40
N SER A 16 4.94 1.01 31.73
CA SER A 16 4.44 2.33 32.20
C SER A 16 3.68 3.10 31.10
N PRO A 17 2.55 3.78 31.42
CA PRO A 17 1.81 4.67 30.52
C PRO A 17 2.59 5.87 29.97
N SER A 18 3.79 6.19 30.49
CA SER A 18 4.59 7.34 30.07
C SER A 18 5.46 7.10 28.81
N GLN A 19 5.71 5.85 28.42
CA GLN A 19 6.58 5.54 27.27
C GLN A 19 5.84 5.46 25.91
N LEU A 20 4.52 5.34 25.93
CA LEU A 20 3.68 5.39 24.72
C LEU A 20 3.64 6.79 24.06
N ARG A 21 3.89 7.87 24.82
CA ARG A 21 3.93 9.23 24.26
C ARG A 21 5.27 9.59 23.60
N GLN A 22 6.36 8.89 23.92
CA GLN A 22 7.68 9.14 23.30
C GLN A 22 7.86 8.41 21.96
N ALA A 23 7.16 7.31 21.71
CA ALA A 23 7.18 6.62 20.42
C ALA A 23 6.53 7.44 19.28
N THR A 24 5.65 8.39 19.61
CA THR A 24 5.03 9.34 18.67
C THR A 24 5.84 10.60 18.40
N ALA A 25 6.99 10.81 19.05
CA ALA A 25 7.76 12.07 18.96
C ALA A 25 9.13 11.94 18.25
N THR A 26 9.52 10.76 17.75
CA THR A 26 10.82 10.58 17.05
C THR A 26 10.72 10.71 15.52
N PHE A 27 9.56 11.12 15.00
CA PHE A 27 9.34 11.38 13.57
C PHE A 27 8.98 12.86 13.33
N SER A 28 9.88 13.79 13.68
CA SER A 28 10.14 15.05 12.93
C SER A 28 11.14 15.96 13.65
N LEU A 29 12.23 16.25 12.92
CA LEU A 29 12.99 17.50 12.86
C LEU A 29 14.11 17.84 13.86
N VAL A 30 15.25 18.19 13.21
CA VAL A 30 16.46 18.95 13.63
C VAL A 30 17.48 18.15 14.45
N GLY A 31 18.76 18.02 14.09
CA GLY A 31 19.62 18.77 13.15
C GLY A 31 20.84 19.31 13.91
N ASN A 32 22.05 18.95 13.43
CA ASN A 32 23.40 19.45 13.74
C ASN A 32 24.09 19.01 15.04
N LEU A 33 25.24 18.32 14.93
CA LEU A 33 26.57 18.95 14.85
C LEU A 33 27.72 17.91 14.68
N SER A 34 28.66 18.27 13.79
CA SER A 34 30.12 18.01 13.78
C SER A 34 30.67 16.57 13.86
N ASP A 35 31.25 16.06 12.77
CA ASP A 35 32.71 16.06 12.55
C ASP A 35 33.10 15.34 11.23
N PHE A 36 33.83 16.06 10.38
CA PHE A 36 34.51 15.54 9.17
C PHE A 36 35.96 16.02 9.19
N PRO A 37 36.96 15.17 8.89
CA PRO A 37 38.30 15.64 8.61
C PRO A 37 38.44 16.12 7.17
N SER A 38 39.29 17.11 7.01
CA SER A 38 39.44 18.02 5.89
C SER A 38 40.32 17.45 4.76
N GLY A 39 39.83 17.51 3.52
CA GLY A 39 40.57 17.20 2.30
C GLY A 39 40.37 18.32 1.26
N ARG A 40 41.44 19.08 1.01
CA ARG A 40 41.47 20.28 0.14
C ARG A 40 41.38 19.90 -1.35
N LEU A 41 40.48 20.52 -2.10
CA LEU A 41 40.62 20.66 -3.56
C LEU A 41 40.14 22.05 -4.01
N ARG A 42 41.00 22.70 -4.81
CA ARG A 42 40.95 24.11 -5.21
C ARG A 42 39.91 24.35 -6.31
N ALA A 43 39.04 25.34 -6.14
CA ALA A 43 38.22 25.89 -7.20
C ALA A 43 39.05 26.85 -8.08
N ARG A 44 39.07 26.61 -9.40
CA ARG A 44 39.48 27.60 -10.40
C ARG A 44 38.23 28.29 -10.95
N ARG A 45 38.22 29.63 -10.86
CA ARG A 45 37.31 30.52 -11.56
C ARG A 45 37.71 30.61 -13.03
N SER A 46 36.76 30.66 -13.94
CA SER A 46 36.93 31.33 -15.23
C SER A 46 35.65 32.03 -15.67
N SER A 47 35.88 33.23 -16.19
CA SER A 47 34.99 34.33 -16.48
C SER A 47 34.11 34.17 -17.72
N ALA A 48 33.00 34.89 -17.70
CA ALA A 48 32.08 35.16 -18.80
C ALA A 48 32.71 35.88 -20.00
N ARG A 49 32.05 35.76 -21.17
CA ARG A 49 31.67 36.90 -22.03
C ARG A 49 30.46 36.57 -22.93
N PRO A 50 29.60 37.55 -23.25
CA PRO A 50 28.31 37.36 -23.93
C PRO A 50 28.39 37.68 -25.44
N CYS A 51 27.41 37.21 -26.22
CA CYS A 51 27.20 37.67 -27.59
C CYS A 51 25.73 38.07 -27.81
N ALA A 52 25.55 39.17 -28.52
CA ALA A 52 24.34 39.95 -28.69
C ALA A 52 23.70 39.72 -30.06
N SER A 53 22.36 39.70 -30.07
CA SER A 53 21.45 40.18 -31.13
C SER A 53 20.04 39.82 -30.64
N GLY A 54 19.02 40.68 -30.54
CA GLY A 54 18.78 41.96 -31.18
C GLY A 54 17.47 41.83 -31.97
N CYS A 55 16.31 42.03 -31.33
CA CYS A 55 15.11 42.55 -31.99
C CYS A 55 13.99 42.97 -31.01
N ARG A 56 13.91 44.30 -30.85
CA ARG A 56 12.74 45.20 -30.80
C ARG A 56 11.41 44.74 -30.18
N LEU A 57 11.08 45.47 -29.12
CA LEU A 57 9.75 45.80 -28.61
C LEU A 57 8.82 46.38 -29.68
N ALA A 58 7.57 45.92 -29.71
CA ALA A 58 6.43 46.67 -30.24
C ALA A 58 5.25 46.57 -29.25
N ARG A 59 4.82 47.74 -28.77
CA ARG A 59 3.55 47.94 -28.07
C ARG A 59 2.41 47.86 -29.08
N ALA A 60 1.33 47.18 -28.74
CA ALA A 60 0.00 47.44 -29.29
C ALA A 60 -1.06 47.14 -28.24
N SER A 61 -1.86 48.15 -27.95
CA SER A 61 -2.99 48.16 -27.04
C SER A 61 -4.28 47.69 -27.72
N SER A 62 -5.20 47.26 -26.87
CA SER A 62 -6.67 47.30 -26.97
C SER A 62 -7.41 46.43 -27.98
N GLY A 63 -8.26 45.57 -27.43
CA GLY A 63 -9.64 45.43 -27.92
C GLY A 63 -10.05 44.03 -28.38
N SER A 64 -10.42 43.15 -27.44
CA SER A 64 -11.55 42.25 -27.71
C SER A 64 -12.29 41.93 -26.41
N GLN A 65 -13.59 42.25 -26.42
CA GLN A 65 -14.55 41.99 -25.36
C GLN A 65 -14.55 40.50 -25.02
N ARG A 66 -14.51 40.18 -23.72
CA ARG A 66 -14.84 38.85 -23.20
C ARG A 66 -16.30 38.88 -22.80
N ASP A 67 -17.08 37.96 -23.37
CA ASP A 67 -18.47 37.73 -23.01
C ASP A 67 -18.61 37.43 -21.50
N PRO A 68 -19.67 37.90 -20.85
CA PRO A 68 -19.88 37.64 -19.43
C PRO A 68 -20.30 36.18 -19.19
N VAL A 69 -19.55 35.51 -18.33
CA VAL A 69 -19.88 34.20 -17.74
C VAL A 69 -21.26 34.26 -17.08
N PRO A 70 -22.19 33.34 -17.37
CA PRO A 70 -23.51 33.35 -16.75
C PRO A 70 -23.40 33.05 -15.25
N ARG A 71 -24.05 33.90 -14.45
CA ARG A 71 -24.22 33.76 -13.01
C ARG A 71 -25.19 32.60 -12.76
N LEU A 72 -24.71 31.53 -12.11
CA LEU A 72 -25.56 30.45 -11.62
C LEU A 72 -26.21 30.89 -10.30
N GLU A 73 -27.53 31.08 -10.33
CA GLU A 73 -28.36 31.31 -9.15
C GLU A 73 -28.42 30.06 -8.25
N PRO A 74 -28.44 30.21 -6.91
CA PRO A 74 -28.41 29.09 -5.98
C PRO A 74 -29.83 28.58 -5.68
N SER A 75 -30.33 27.66 -6.50
CA SER A 75 -31.54 26.91 -6.15
C SER A 75 -31.57 25.54 -6.81
N ASP A 76 -30.91 24.57 -6.17
CA ASP A 76 -31.36 23.18 -6.14
C ASP A 76 -30.74 22.51 -4.91
N ARG A 77 -31.33 22.80 -3.75
CA ARG A 77 -31.19 21.96 -2.56
C ARG A 77 -31.90 20.64 -2.83
N ARG A 78 -31.29 19.76 -3.63
CA ARG A 78 -31.53 18.33 -3.46
C ARG A 78 -30.98 17.98 -2.09
N ALA A 79 -31.90 17.73 -1.17
CA ALA A 79 -31.60 17.12 0.11
C ALA A 79 -30.66 15.94 -0.14
N LEU A 80 -29.44 16.04 0.39
CA LEU A 80 -28.55 14.90 0.53
C LEU A 80 -29.34 13.87 1.37
N SER A 81 -29.87 12.86 0.69
CA SER A 81 -30.53 11.75 1.36
C SER A 81 -29.53 11.15 2.33
N VAL A 82 -29.85 11.18 3.61
CA VAL A 82 -29.14 10.39 4.63
C VAL A 82 -29.17 8.94 4.13
N PRO A 83 -28.02 8.28 3.92
CA PRO A 83 -28.03 6.88 3.50
C PRO A 83 -28.88 6.09 4.50
N ALA A 84 -29.78 5.26 3.97
CA ALA A 84 -30.69 4.46 4.77
C ALA A 84 -29.89 3.67 5.81
N ALA A 85 -30.45 3.38 6.99
CA ALA A 85 -29.78 2.60 8.03
C ALA A 85 -29.24 1.23 7.56
N ALA A 86 -29.75 0.73 6.42
CA ALA A 86 -29.31 -0.47 5.71
C ALA A 86 -27.94 -0.35 5.02
N ASP A 87 -27.37 0.86 4.88
CA ASP A 87 -26.11 1.14 4.17
C ASP A 87 -24.91 1.29 5.12
N ARG A 88 -25.12 1.07 6.42
CA ARG A 88 -24.04 1.03 7.39
C ARG A 88 -23.36 -0.33 7.32
N PRO A 89 -22.01 -0.40 7.28
CA PRO A 89 -21.31 -1.66 7.30
C PRO A 89 -21.71 -2.47 8.53
N ALA A 90 -22.28 -3.64 8.28
CA ALA A 90 -22.73 -4.56 9.32
C ALA A 90 -21.55 -5.34 9.92
N LEU A 91 -20.47 -5.48 9.14
CA LEU A 91 -19.28 -6.25 9.48
C LEU A 91 -18.09 -5.31 9.63
N LEU A 92 -17.23 -5.56 10.62
CA LEU A 92 -15.93 -4.92 10.73
C LEU A 92 -14.82 -5.97 10.69
N VAL A 93 -13.87 -5.78 9.79
CA VAL A 93 -12.64 -6.58 9.70
C VAL A 93 -11.46 -5.73 10.17
N ILE A 94 -10.72 -6.21 11.16
CA ILE A 94 -9.55 -5.53 11.73
C ILE A 94 -8.30 -6.31 11.34
N HIS A 95 -7.43 -5.69 10.54
CA HIS A 95 -6.19 -6.29 10.08
C HIS A 95 -5.09 -5.23 9.91
N PRO A 96 -4.18 -5.06 10.89
CA PRO A 96 -3.13 -4.04 10.85
C PRO A 96 -1.90 -4.42 10.00
N GLY A 97 -1.87 -5.63 9.43
CA GLY A 97 -0.74 -6.15 8.66
C GLY A 97 -0.36 -5.31 7.43
N ALA A 98 0.77 -5.67 6.83
CA ALA A 98 1.30 -5.01 5.64
C ALA A 98 0.53 -5.42 4.36
N LEU A 99 0.94 -4.87 3.21
CA LEU A 99 0.31 -5.14 1.92
C LEU A 99 0.14 -6.65 1.63
N GLY A 100 1.19 -7.44 1.82
CA GLY A 100 1.14 -8.89 1.58
C GLY A 100 0.15 -9.60 2.50
N ASP A 101 0.15 -9.28 3.79
CA ASP A 101 -0.75 -9.90 4.76
C ASP A 101 -2.22 -9.58 4.44
N VAL A 102 -2.51 -8.31 4.13
CA VAL A 102 -3.88 -7.87 3.79
C VAL A 102 -4.36 -8.48 2.47
N LEU A 103 -3.47 -8.62 1.47
CA LEU A 103 -3.84 -9.29 0.22
C LEU A 103 -4.16 -10.78 0.43
N GLN A 104 -3.52 -11.44 1.40
CA GLN A 104 -3.89 -12.81 1.78
C GLN A 104 -5.26 -12.90 2.46
N ALA A 105 -5.81 -11.79 2.96
CA ALA A 105 -7.18 -11.73 3.48
C ALA A 105 -8.25 -11.55 2.39
N VAL A 106 -7.88 -11.29 1.12
CA VAL A 106 -8.85 -11.06 0.02
C VAL A 106 -9.88 -12.19 -0.13
N PRO A 107 -9.50 -13.49 -0.14
CA PRO A 107 -10.48 -14.57 -0.22
C PRO A 107 -11.48 -14.55 0.94
N ALA A 108 -11.00 -14.21 2.14
CA ALA A 108 -11.84 -14.08 3.33
C ALA A 108 -12.80 -12.88 3.21
N LEU A 109 -12.33 -11.74 2.72
CA LEU A 109 -13.16 -10.56 2.46
C LEU A 109 -14.26 -10.85 1.43
N ARG A 110 -13.92 -11.52 0.32
CA ARG A 110 -14.90 -11.96 -0.70
C ARG A 110 -15.95 -12.87 -0.10
N ALA A 111 -15.56 -13.84 0.73
CA ALA A 111 -16.48 -14.78 1.37
C ALA A 111 -17.44 -14.11 2.36
N LEU A 112 -17.06 -12.96 2.94
CA LEU A 112 -17.89 -12.16 3.86
C LEU A 112 -18.88 -11.23 3.14
N ARG A 113 -18.68 -10.90 1.85
CA ARG A 113 -19.55 -9.96 1.12
C ARG A 113 -21.04 -10.35 1.13
N PRO A 114 -21.44 -11.63 0.99
CA PRO A 114 -22.85 -12.02 1.07
C PRO A 114 -23.50 -11.78 2.45
N ASP A 115 -22.71 -11.68 3.52
CA ASP A 115 -23.19 -11.49 4.89
C ASP A 115 -23.53 -10.02 5.22
N GLY A 116 -23.26 -9.09 4.28
CA GLY A 116 -23.58 -7.67 4.36
C GLY A 116 -22.38 -6.75 4.06
N PRO A 117 -22.57 -5.42 4.12
CA PRO A 117 -21.50 -4.47 3.82
C PRO A 117 -20.38 -4.55 4.87
N VAL A 118 -19.13 -4.48 4.39
CA VAL A 118 -17.90 -4.70 5.17
C VAL A 118 -17.16 -3.39 5.36
N ALA A 119 -16.87 -3.04 6.62
CA ALA A 119 -15.86 -2.05 6.95
C ALA A 119 -14.52 -2.74 7.21
N PHE A 120 -13.45 -2.13 6.72
CA PHE A 120 -12.08 -2.57 6.99
C PHE A 120 -11.34 -1.56 7.86
N SER A 121 -10.64 -2.05 8.88
CA SER A 121 -9.73 -1.26 9.70
C SER A 121 -8.31 -1.77 9.59
N GLY A 122 -7.43 -0.89 9.12
CA GLY A 122 -6.03 -1.21 8.82
C GLY A 122 -5.28 0.05 8.39
N GLN A 123 -4.22 -0.14 7.60
CA GLN A 123 -3.47 0.99 7.05
C GLN A 123 -4.32 1.77 6.03
N PRO A 124 -4.34 3.12 6.05
CA PRO A 124 -5.21 3.91 5.17
C PRO A 124 -5.04 3.62 3.67
N ARG A 125 -3.80 3.43 3.20
CA ARG A 125 -3.52 3.13 1.79
C ARG A 125 -4.11 1.78 1.36
N LEU A 126 -4.06 0.77 2.24
CA LEU A 126 -4.63 -0.55 1.99
C LEU A 126 -6.16 -0.52 2.04
N GLY A 127 -6.74 0.23 2.98
CA GLY A 127 -8.18 0.47 3.02
C GLY A 127 -8.69 1.17 1.75
N GLY A 128 -7.93 2.14 1.23
CA GLY A 128 -8.22 2.79 -0.05
C GLY A 128 -8.18 1.83 -1.24
N LEU A 129 -7.15 0.97 -1.31
CA LEU A 129 -7.03 -0.07 -2.33
C LEU A 129 -8.24 -1.03 -2.28
N LEU A 130 -8.54 -1.61 -1.12
CA LEU A 130 -9.64 -2.58 -0.97
C LEU A 130 -11.01 -1.96 -1.33
N ARG A 131 -11.22 -0.70 -0.95
CA ARG A 131 -12.46 0.02 -1.28
C ARG A 131 -12.57 0.30 -2.77
N GLY A 132 -11.47 0.71 -3.40
CA GLY A 132 -11.42 0.93 -4.85
C GLY A 132 -11.67 -0.34 -5.68
N LEU A 133 -11.29 -1.50 -5.14
CA LEU A 133 -11.57 -2.83 -5.69
C LEU A 133 -12.99 -3.34 -5.39
N GLY A 134 -13.80 -2.60 -4.62
CA GLY A 134 -15.13 -3.03 -4.19
C GLY A 134 -15.15 -4.22 -3.23
N LEU A 135 -14.01 -4.56 -2.61
CA LEU A 135 -13.90 -5.65 -1.63
C LEU A 135 -14.46 -5.26 -0.26
N VAL A 136 -14.52 -3.95 0.02
CA VAL A 136 -15.04 -3.38 1.26
C VAL A 136 -15.81 -2.10 0.94
N ASP A 137 -16.83 -1.80 1.73
CA ASP A 137 -17.74 -0.67 1.52
C ASP A 137 -17.23 0.59 2.25
N ALA A 138 -16.52 0.39 3.36
CA ALA A 138 -15.88 1.44 4.13
C ALA A 138 -14.47 1.05 4.59
N ALA A 139 -13.61 2.05 4.78
CA ALA A 139 -12.28 1.87 5.34
C ALA A 139 -12.05 2.90 6.45
N MET A 140 -11.37 2.49 7.52
CA MET A 140 -11.01 3.36 8.65
C MET A 140 -9.57 3.10 9.10
N PRO A 141 -8.81 4.14 9.53
CA PRO A 141 -7.48 3.95 10.07
C PRO A 141 -7.50 3.07 11.32
N PHE A 142 -6.59 2.10 11.39
CA PHE A 142 -6.43 1.21 12.54
C PHE A 142 -6.22 1.97 13.86
N ASP A 143 -5.27 2.91 13.88
CA ASP A 143 -4.97 3.72 15.07
C ASP A 143 -6.13 4.63 15.47
N GLY A 144 -7.03 4.94 14.52
CA GLY A 144 -8.22 5.76 14.76
C GLY A 144 -9.34 5.02 15.51
N LEU A 145 -9.26 3.69 15.65
CA LEU A 145 -10.27 2.92 16.37
C LEU A 145 -10.20 3.08 17.87
N GLY A 146 -9.02 3.28 18.47
CA GLY A 146 -8.83 3.31 19.92
C GLY A 146 -8.76 1.93 20.57
N LEU A 147 -8.31 0.89 19.83
CA LEU A 147 -8.27 -0.50 20.31
C LEU A 147 -7.27 -0.71 21.45
N GLU A 148 -6.30 0.17 21.65
CA GLU A 148 -5.35 0.16 22.76
C GLU A 148 -6.05 0.15 24.13
N ALA A 149 -7.23 0.75 24.24
CA ALA A 149 -8.04 0.73 25.47
C ALA A 149 -8.58 -0.67 25.82
N LEU A 150 -8.46 -1.64 24.91
CA LEU A 150 -8.83 -3.04 25.17
C LEU A 150 -7.67 -3.87 25.72
N PHE A 151 -6.44 -3.35 25.77
CA PHE A 151 -5.27 -4.01 26.37
C PHE A 151 -5.06 -3.64 27.84
N THR A 152 -5.91 -2.77 28.40
CA THR A 152 -5.82 -2.34 29.79
C THR A 152 -7.07 -2.78 30.56
N ARG A 153 -6.98 -2.73 31.90
CA ARG A 153 -8.12 -2.99 32.79
C ARG A 153 -9.03 -1.78 32.96
N GLU A 154 -8.63 -0.61 32.48
CA GLU A 154 -9.43 0.62 32.58
C GLU A 154 -10.74 0.47 31.79
N PRO A 155 -11.81 1.19 32.14
CA PRO A 155 -13.03 1.18 31.35
C PRO A 155 -12.78 1.64 29.90
N ALA A 156 -13.33 0.91 28.92
CA ALA A 156 -13.24 1.32 27.52
C ALA A 156 -14.00 2.64 27.31
N PRO A 157 -13.45 3.62 26.55
CA PRO A 157 -14.14 4.87 26.25
C PRO A 157 -15.51 4.63 25.61
N SER A 158 -16.53 5.39 26.02
CA SER A 158 -17.90 5.22 25.50
C SER A 158 -17.99 5.37 23.98
N SER A 159 -17.11 6.18 23.37
CA SER A 159 -17.01 6.34 21.92
C SER A 159 -16.53 5.07 21.20
N LEU A 160 -15.55 4.35 21.77
CA LEU A 160 -15.09 3.06 21.26
C LEU A 160 -16.20 2.01 21.38
N VAL A 161 -16.84 1.93 22.54
CA VAL A 161 -17.96 1.01 22.78
C VAL A 161 -19.09 1.28 21.80
N ALA A 162 -19.53 2.53 21.66
CA ALA A 162 -20.57 2.91 20.71
C ALA A 162 -20.21 2.58 19.26
N ARG A 163 -18.94 2.75 18.88
CA ARG A 163 -18.46 2.40 17.53
C ARG A 163 -18.47 0.89 17.31
N LEU A 164 -17.89 0.10 18.21
CA LEU A 164 -17.82 -1.35 18.07
C LEU A 164 -19.22 -2.00 18.11
N THR A 165 -20.11 -1.52 18.97
CA THR A 165 -21.50 -2.00 19.04
C THR A 165 -22.37 -1.60 17.85
N SER A 166 -21.91 -0.66 17.01
CA SER A 166 -22.59 -0.33 15.76
C SER A 166 -22.44 -1.43 14.69
N PHE A 167 -21.46 -2.32 14.83
CA PHE A 167 -21.27 -3.47 13.96
C PHE A 167 -21.99 -4.69 14.53
N ARG A 168 -22.68 -5.42 13.65
CA ARG A 168 -23.30 -6.71 14.01
C ARG A 168 -22.25 -7.73 14.39
N ARG A 169 -21.16 -7.78 13.63
CA ARG A 169 -20.08 -8.76 13.78
C ARG A 169 -18.71 -8.13 13.55
N VAL A 170 -17.74 -8.53 14.37
CA VAL A 170 -16.34 -8.10 14.25
C VAL A 170 -15.43 -9.32 14.03
N ILE A 171 -14.59 -9.25 12.99
CA ILE A 171 -13.51 -10.20 12.73
C ILE A 171 -12.20 -9.46 13.02
N SER A 172 -11.46 -9.89 14.03
CA SER A 172 -10.19 -9.31 14.41
C SER A 172 -9.05 -10.31 14.23
N TRP A 173 -8.16 -10.00 13.30
CA TRP A 173 -6.87 -10.68 13.13
C TRP A 173 -5.75 -9.96 13.89
N PHE A 174 -6.13 -9.32 15.00
CA PHE A 174 -5.26 -8.55 15.88
C PHE A 174 -5.56 -8.89 17.34
N GLY A 175 -4.54 -8.78 18.20
CA GLY A 175 -4.69 -8.95 19.66
C GLY A 175 -5.09 -10.35 20.12
N ALA A 176 -5.10 -11.35 19.23
CA ALA A 176 -5.56 -12.71 19.56
C ALA A 176 -4.68 -13.46 20.57
N ARG A 177 -3.41 -13.07 20.67
CA ARG A 177 -2.43 -13.65 21.61
C ARG A 177 -2.38 -12.91 22.95
N ASP A 178 -3.18 -11.86 23.13
CA ASP A 178 -3.30 -11.12 24.38
C ASP A 178 -4.42 -11.72 25.25
N GLU A 179 -4.32 -11.58 26.57
CA GLU A 179 -5.34 -12.09 27.50
C GLU A 179 -6.56 -11.17 27.59
N LEU A 180 -6.35 -9.86 27.65
CA LEU A 180 -7.38 -8.86 27.94
C LEU A 180 -8.17 -8.49 26.68
N TYR A 181 -7.48 -8.29 25.56
CA TYR A 181 -8.08 -7.83 24.32
C TYR A 181 -9.23 -8.75 23.85
N PRO A 182 -9.06 -10.09 23.73
CA PRO A 182 -10.14 -10.96 23.28
C PRO A 182 -11.31 -11.00 24.27
N GLN A 183 -11.03 -10.99 25.58
CA GLN A 183 -12.07 -10.98 26.61
C GLN A 183 -12.92 -9.72 26.54
N ARG A 184 -12.25 -8.57 26.43
CA ARG A 184 -12.91 -7.26 26.43
C ARG A 184 -13.65 -6.98 25.12
N LEU A 185 -13.10 -7.39 23.98
CA LEU A 185 -13.79 -7.26 22.70
C LEU A 185 -15.09 -8.09 22.68
N ARG A 186 -15.06 -9.33 23.19
CA ARG A 186 -16.27 -10.18 23.32
C ARG A 186 -17.30 -9.63 24.30
N ALA A 187 -16.86 -8.87 25.32
CA ALA A 187 -17.78 -8.19 26.23
C ALA A 187 -18.52 -7.01 25.58
N ILE A 188 -17.94 -6.42 24.52
CA ILE A 188 -18.53 -5.29 23.79
C ILE A 188 -19.36 -5.78 22.59
N VAL A 189 -18.83 -6.72 21.82
CA VAL A 189 -19.43 -7.18 20.55
C VAL A 189 -19.93 -8.61 20.69
N ARG A 190 -21.22 -8.81 20.40
CA ARG A 190 -21.89 -10.11 20.57
C ARG A 190 -21.36 -11.19 19.64
N GLU A 191 -21.21 -10.88 18.35
CA GLU A 191 -20.62 -11.79 17.37
C GLU A 191 -19.19 -11.36 17.07
N CYS A 192 -18.21 -12.05 17.66
CA CYS A 192 -16.82 -11.71 17.47
C CYS A 192 -15.96 -12.94 17.15
N VAL A 193 -15.20 -12.83 16.07
CA VAL A 193 -14.08 -13.71 15.76
C VAL A 193 -12.81 -12.98 16.15
N ILE A 194 -12.00 -13.59 17.02
CA ILE A 194 -10.63 -13.13 17.29
C ILE A 194 -9.71 -14.31 16.99
N ALA A 195 -8.79 -14.13 16.06
CA ALA A 195 -7.85 -15.16 15.64
C ALA A 195 -6.47 -14.57 15.30
N PRO A 196 -5.38 -15.34 15.43
CA PRO A 196 -4.07 -14.89 14.95
C PRO A 196 -4.10 -14.61 13.42
N PRO A 197 -3.33 -13.62 12.91
CA PRO A 197 -3.29 -13.29 11.49
C PRO A 197 -2.53 -14.32 10.64
N VAL A 198 -1.78 -15.22 11.30
CA VAL A 198 -1.05 -16.33 10.69
C VAL A 198 -1.36 -17.60 11.48
N PRO A 199 -1.37 -18.77 10.84
CA PRO A 199 -1.54 -20.02 11.56
C PRO A 199 -0.34 -20.31 12.46
N ASP A 200 -0.49 -21.27 13.37
CA ASP A 200 0.61 -21.74 14.19
C ASP A 200 1.67 -22.46 13.33
N ASP A 201 2.93 -22.46 13.77
CA ASP A 201 4.07 -22.94 12.98
C ASP A 201 3.96 -24.41 12.52
N GLU A 202 3.22 -25.24 13.28
CA GLU A 202 2.99 -26.65 12.97
C GLU A 202 1.81 -26.88 12.00
N SER A 203 1.03 -25.84 11.71
CA SER A 203 -0.15 -25.94 10.86
C SER A 203 0.22 -26.15 9.39
N PRO A 204 -0.43 -27.08 8.68
CA PRO A 204 -0.24 -27.26 7.24
C PRO A 204 -0.98 -26.18 6.42
N MET A 205 -1.72 -25.28 7.06
CA MET A 205 -2.52 -24.27 6.37
C MET A 205 -1.65 -23.14 5.84
N THR A 206 -1.93 -22.70 4.62
CA THR A 206 -1.45 -21.40 4.14
C THR A 206 -2.18 -20.27 4.88
N VAL A 207 -1.54 -19.11 5.00
CA VAL A 207 -2.12 -17.95 5.71
C VAL A 207 -3.49 -17.57 5.16
N TRP A 208 -3.67 -17.48 3.84
CA TRP A 208 -4.99 -17.14 3.26
C TRP A 208 -6.09 -18.16 3.61
N ARG A 209 -5.77 -19.46 3.67
CA ARG A 209 -6.73 -20.51 4.08
C ARG A 209 -7.06 -20.40 5.55
N HIS A 210 -6.08 -20.09 6.39
CA HIS A 210 -6.26 -19.86 7.81
C HIS A 210 -7.18 -18.66 8.06
N LEU A 211 -6.88 -17.52 7.45
CA LEU A 211 -7.72 -16.31 7.55
C LEU A 211 -9.15 -16.61 7.13
N LEU A 212 -9.35 -17.21 5.95
CA LEU A 212 -10.67 -17.61 5.48
C LEU A 212 -11.39 -18.52 6.48
N ALA A 213 -10.74 -19.59 6.96
CA ALA A 213 -11.35 -20.54 7.89
C ALA A 213 -11.79 -19.87 9.19
N THR A 214 -11.01 -18.92 9.71
CA THR A 214 -11.36 -18.20 10.94
C THR A 214 -12.61 -17.32 10.80
N THR A 215 -12.93 -16.84 9.58
CA THR A 215 -14.15 -16.04 9.37
C THR A 215 -15.43 -16.85 9.55
N GLY A 216 -15.39 -18.18 9.50
CA GLY A 216 -16.59 -19.02 9.50
C GLY A 216 -17.53 -18.77 8.32
N ALA A 217 -17.07 -18.10 7.26
CA ALA A 217 -17.86 -17.92 6.04
C ALA A 217 -18.07 -19.26 5.35
N THR A 218 -19.30 -19.53 4.92
CA THR A 218 -19.71 -20.80 4.28
C THR A 218 -19.84 -20.70 2.76
N SER A 219 -19.74 -19.49 2.22
CA SER A 219 -19.85 -19.24 0.77
C SER A 219 -18.65 -19.83 0.01
N PRO A 220 -18.85 -20.34 -1.22
CA PRO A 220 -17.75 -20.72 -2.10
C PRO A 220 -16.76 -19.57 -2.29
N VAL A 221 -15.48 -19.89 -2.27
CA VAL A 221 -14.42 -18.88 -2.26
C VAL A 221 -14.02 -18.56 -3.69
N ASP A 222 -14.17 -17.29 -4.07
CA ASP A 222 -13.67 -16.78 -5.32
C ASP A 222 -12.17 -16.44 -5.21
N LEU A 223 -11.36 -17.19 -5.96
CA LEU A 223 -9.91 -17.03 -6.07
C LEU A 223 -9.50 -16.39 -7.41
N ALA A 224 -10.45 -15.86 -8.19
CA ALA A 224 -10.13 -15.14 -9.42
C ALA A 224 -9.19 -13.95 -9.13
N PRO A 225 -8.37 -13.54 -10.11
CA PRO A 225 -7.63 -12.29 -10.03
C PRO A 225 -8.52 -11.09 -9.65
N LEU A 226 -7.91 -10.05 -9.09
CA LEU A 226 -8.60 -8.82 -8.75
C LEU A 226 -9.13 -8.15 -10.02
N ASP A 227 -10.43 -7.85 -10.05
CA ASP A 227 -11.00 -7.02 -11.12
C ASP A 227 -10.70 -5.56 -10.84
N LEU A 228 -9.83 -4.96 -11.66
CA LEU A 228 -9.40 -3.58 -11.49
C LEU A 228 -10.38 -2.62 -12.18
N PRO A 229 -10.70 -1.46 -11.60
CA PRO A 229 -11.46 -0.42 -12.29
C PRO A 229 -10.81 0.00 -13.63
N GLU A 230 -11.61 0.23 -14.67
CA GLU A 230 -11.12 0.68 -15.98
C GLU A 230 -10.28 1.96 -15.88
N ALA A 231 -10.69 2.90 -15.03
CA ALA A 231 -9.94 4.13 -14.75
C ALA A 231 -8.50 3.87 -14.26
N TRP A 232 -8.24 2.79 -13.52
CA TRP A 232 -6.89 2.45 -13.08
C TRP A 232 -6.05 1.91 -14.24
N ARG A 233 -6.66 1.11 -15.12
CA ARG A 233 -6.03 0.60 -16.35
C ARG A 233 -5.69 1.74 -17.32
N ASP A 234 -6.57 2.72 -17.44
CA ASP A 234 -6.34 3.92 -18.26
C ASP A 234 -5.20 4.78 -17.71
N GLU A 235 -5.15 4.99 -16.38
CA GLU A 235 -4.05 5.69 -15.74
C GLU A 235 -2.72 4.96 -15.94
N ALA A 236 -2.67 3.65 -15.71
CA ALA A 236 -1.48 2.84 -15.97
C ALA A 236 -1.00 2.95 -17.42
N SER A 237 -1.94 2.96 -18.38
CA SER A 237 -1.63 3.13 -19.80
C SER A 237 -0.99 4.49 -20.08
N ARG A 238 -1.52 5.57 -19.49
CA ARG A 238 -0.97 6.92 -19.61
C ARG A 238 0.43 7.01 -19.01
N VAL A 239 0.60 6.54 -17.77
CA VAL A 239 1.89 6.56 -17.07
C VAL A 239 2.95 5.75 -17.80
N LEU A 240 2.62 4.57 -18.34
CA LEU A 240 3.56 3.77 -19.12
C LEU A 240 4.03 4.52 -20.38
N VAL A 241 3.14 5.22 -21.09
CA VAL A 241 3.50 6.04 -22.25
C VAL A 241 4.38 7.22 -21.85
N GLU A 242 4.06 7.90 -20.74
CA GLU A 242 4.86 9.03 -20.22
C GLU A 242 6.27 8.61 -19.80
N LEU A 243 6.42 7.40 -19.27
CA LEU A 243 7.72 6.81 -18.96
C LEU A 243 8.51 6.41 -20.21
N GLY A 244 7.87 6.39 -21.40
CA GLY A 244 8.49 5.99 -22.66
C GLY A 244 8.40 4.50 -22.96
N ALA A 245 7.49 3.76 -22.29
CA ALA A 245 7.25 2.37 -22.61
C ALA A 245 6.65 2.21 -24.01
N ALA A 246 7.19 1.29 -24.80
CA ALA A 246 6.66 1.00 -26.13
C ALA A 246 5.43 0.08 -26.03
N PRO A 247 4.23 0.48 -26.49
CA PRO A 247 2.99 -0.27 -26.25
C PRO A 247 2.98 -1.72 -26.80
N MET A 248 3.76 -1.99 -27.85
CA MET A 248 3.82 -3.31 -28.51
C MET A 248 4.91 -4.23 -27.96
N ARG A 249 5.75 -3.77 -27.04
CA ARG A 249 6.82 -4.59 -26.45
C ARG A 249 6.35 -5.20 -25.14
N SER A 250 6.56 -6.50 -24.97
CA SER A 250 6.32 -7.22 -23.73
C SER A 250 7.00 -6.52 -22.55
N LEU A 251 6.27 -6.38 -21.45
CA LEU A 251 6.72 -5.63 -20.27
C LEU A 251 7.08 -6.58 -19.14
N LEU A 252 8.35 -6.62 -18.76
CA LEU A 252 8.82 -7.26 -17.53
C LEU A 252 8.80 -6.23 -16.40
N VAL A 253 7.91 -6.40 -15.43
CA VAL A 253 7.91 -5.57 -14.22
C VAL A 253 8.80 -6.22 -13.18
N VAL A 254 9.75 -5.47 -12.61
CA VAL A 254 10.71 -5.98 -11.64
C VAL A 254 10.61 -5.22 -10.35
N HIS A 255 10.51 -5.93 -9.22
CA HIS A 255 10.67 -5.34 -7.91
C HIS A 255 11.90 -5.93 -7.20
N PRO A 256 13.01 -5.18 -7.07
CA PRO A 256 14.22 -5.67 -6.42
C PRO A 256 14.12 -5.73 -4.89
N GLY A 257 13.12 -5.06 -4.31
CA GLY A 257 12.88 -4.99 -2.88
C GLY A 257 12.33 -6.29 -2.29
N ALA A 258 12.40 -6.40 -0.95
CA ALA A 258 11.84 -7.51 -0.20
C ALA A 258 11.45 -7.07 1.22
N GLY A 259 10.63 -7.87 1.92
CA GLY A 259 10.21 -7.62 3.30
C GLY A 259 11.33 -7.67 4.36
N GLY A 260 12.60 -7.67 3.95
CA GLY A 260 13.77 -7.61 4.82
C GLY A 260 15.07 -7.76 4.02
N ARG A 261 16.15 -7.08 4.45
CA ARG A 261 17.43 -7.02 3.71
C ARG A 261 18.02 -8.38 3.34
N ARG A 262 17.89 -9.37 4.24
CA ARG A 262 18.36 -10.76 4.02
C ARG A 262 17.62 -11.52 2.92
N LYS A 263 16.45 -11.02 2.49
CA LYS A 263 15.62 -11.59 1.43
C LYS A 263 15.89 -10.92 0.07
N ILE A 264 16.70 -9.86 0.03
CA ILE A 264 17.04 -9.15 -1.21
C ILE A 264 18.05 -9.99 -1.98
N TRP A 265 17.75 -10.24 -3.26
CA TRP A 265 18.63 -10.98 -4.15
C TRP A 265 19.73 -10.05 -4.71
N PRO A 266 20.97 -10.53 -4.94
CA PRO A 266 22.05 -9.68 -5.45
C PRO A 266 21.70 -8.99 -6.76
N VAL A 267 21.96 -7.69 -6.85
CA VAL A 267 21.59 -6.84 -7.99
C VAL A 267 22.26 -7.28 -9.29
N GLU A 268 23.46 -7.86 -9.23
CA GLU A 268 24.18 -8.37 -10.39
C GLU A 268 23.48 -9.60 -10.98
N ASN A 269 22.87 -10.44 -10.14
CA ASN A 269 22.08 -11.57 -10.61
C ASN A 269 20.78 -11.07 -11.25
N LEU A 270 20.12 -10.11 -10.60
CA LEU A 270 18.90 -9.52 -11.11
C LEU A 270 19.11 -8.83 -12.46
N ALA A 271 20.18 -8.04 -12.59
CA ALA A 271 20.57 -7.40 -13.85
C ALA A 271 20.82 -8.43 -14.97
N ARG A 272 21.52 -9.53 -14.66
CA ARG A 272 21.77 -10.61 -15.63
C ARG A 272 20.47 -11.23 -16.15
N VAL A 273 19.49 -11.49 -15.27
CA VAL A 273 18.18 -12.01 -15.67
C VAL A 273 17.44 -11.01 -16.55
N ILE A 274 17.36 -9.74 -16.12
CA ILE A 274 16.67 -8.68 -16.87
C ILE A 274 17.26 -8.54 -18.28
N GLN A 275 18.58 -8.41 -18.38
CA GLN A 275 19.28 -8.24 -19.65
C GLN A 275 19.08 -9.45 -20.58
N HIS A 276 19.10 -10.67 -20.03
CA HIS A 276 18.85 -11.88 -20.80
C HIS A 276 17.41 -11.94 -21.32
N VAL A 277 16.42 -11.69 -20.46
CA VAL A 277 15.00 -11.69 -20.85
C VAL A 277 14.73 -10.63 -21.93
N ILE A 278 15.25 -9.41 -21.76
CA ILE A 278 15.10 -8.34 -22.76
C ILE A 278 15.74 -8.73 -24.09
N ARG A 279 16.97 -9.29 -24.07
CA ARG A 279 17.68 -9.71 -25.28
C ARG A 279 16.91 -10.79 -26.04
N ASP A 280 16.40 -11.79 -25.33
CA ASP A 280 15.79 -12.96 -25.94
C ASP A 280 14.36 -12.70 -26.43
N THR A 281 13.62 -11.84 -25.73
CA THR A 281 12.21 -11.55 -26.07
C THR A 281 12.04 -10.29 -26.92
N GLY A 282 13.07 -9.43 -27.00
CA GLY A 282 12.93 -8.07 -27.51
C GLY A 282 12.02 -7.18 -26.66
N GLY A 283 11.64 -7.62 -25.45
CA GLY A 283 10.78 -6.89 -24.52
C GLY A 283 11.47 -5.69 -23.87
N GLN A 284 10.85 -5.15 -22.83
CA GLN A 284 11.36 -4.02 -22.03
C GLN A 284 11.16 -4.30 -20.55
N ALA A 285 11.95 -3.66 -19.70
CA ALA A 285 11.80 -3.78 -18.25
C ALA A 285 11.38 -2.46 -17.60
N LEU A 286 10.53 -2.57 -16.58
CA LEU A 286 10.14 -1.51 -15.67
C LEU A 286 10.56 -1.88 -14.25
N ILE A 287 11.46 -1.09 -13.68
CA ILE A 287 11.93 -1.29 -12.30
C ILE A 287 11.04 -0.51 -11.35
N HIS A 288 10.32 -1.22 -10.49
CA HIS A 288 9.52 -0.62 -9.42
C HIS A 288 10.37 -0.34 -8.19
N GLN A 289 10.37 0.92 -7.75
CA GLN A 289 10.99 1.38 -6.51
C GLN A 289 9.90 1.68 -5.49
N GLY A 290 9.86 0.91 -4.40
CA GLY A 290 9.09 1.28 -3.21
C GLY A 290 9.85 2.25 -2.30
N PRO A 291 9.20 2.75 -1.23
CA PRO A 291 9.76 3.78 -0.35
C PRO A 291 11.07 3.42 0.36
N ALA A 292 11.36 2.11 0.49
CA ALA A 292 12.54 1.60 1.16
C ALA A 292 13.60 1.04 0.18
N ASP A 293 13.37 1.15 -1.13
CA ASP A 293 14.14 0.43 -2.15
C ASP A 293 15.12 1.32 -2.93
N LEU A 294 15.30 2.58 -2.52
CA LEU A 294 16.17 3.54 -3.22
C LEU A 294 17.57 2.97 -3.46
N ASP A 295 18.24 2.48 -2.41
CA ASP A 295 19.62 1.98 -2.49
C ASP A 295 19.75 0.80 -3.46
N VAL A 296 18.82 -0.17 -3.41
CA VAL A 296 18.89 -1.37 -4.26
C VAL A 296 18.54 -1.05 -5.72
N VAL A 297 17.59 -0.15 -5.94
CA VAL A 297 17.20 0.29 -7.29
C VAL A 297 18.29 1.13 -7.94
N ASP A 298 18.98 1.99 -7.18
CA ASP A 298 20.09 2.79 -7.71
C ASP A 298 21.30 1.93 -8.07
N GLN A 299 21.64 0.93 -7.23
CA GLN A 299 22.66 -0.05 -7.57
C GLN A 299 22.32 -0.84 -8.84
N LEU A 300 21.06 -1.31 -8.96
CA LEU A 300 20.60 -2.02 -10.14
C LEU A 300 20.64 -1.12 -11.39
N SER A 301 20.20 0.14 -11.26
CA SER A 301 20.21 1.12 -12.35
C SER A 301 21.62 1.45 -12.83
N GLY A 302 22.63 1.36 -11.96
CA GLY A 302 24.04 1.52 -12.34
C GLY A 302 24.59 0.39 -13.21
N ILE A 303 23.91 -0.76 -13.27
CA ILE A 303 24.31 -1.93 -14.07
C ILE A 303 23.50 -2.04 -15.37
N LEU A 304 22.23 -1.63 -15.34
CA LEU A 304 21.32 -1.72 -16.48
C LEU A 304 21.60 -0.65 -17.55
N GLU A 305 21.12 -0.90 -18.77
CA GLU A 305 21.29 0.03 -19.90
C GLU A 305 20.57 1.37 -19.63
N PRO A 306 21.16 2.50 -20.05
CA PRO A 306 20.50 3.80 -20.03
C PRO A 306 19.16 3.74 -20.77
N GLY A 307 18.09 4.19 -20.11
CA GLY A 307 16.73 4.15 -20.67
C GLY A 307 15.86 3.00 -20.18
N THR A 308 16.36 2.14 -19.27
CA THR A 308 15.49 1.22 -18.52
C THR A 308 14.46 2.03 -17.72
N LEU A 309 13.19 1.66 -17.84
CA LEU A 309 12.08 2.40 -17.23
C LEU A 309 12.12 2.25 -15.70
N ARG A 310 11.81 3.33 -14.97
CA ARG A 310 11.69 3.33 -13.50
C ARG A 310 10.31 3.85 -13.09
N LEU A 311 9.64 3.12 -12.22
CA LEU A 311 8.40 3.51 -11.57
C LEU A 311 8.68 3.79 -10.09
N ILE A 312 8.61 5.05 -9.68
CA ILE A 312 9.01 5.49 -8.34
C ILE A 312 7.78 5.72 -7.49
N GLU A 313 7.64 4.94 -6.42
CA GLU A 313 6.64 5.07 -5.37
C GLU A 313 5.22 5.42 -5.88
N PRO A 314 4.67 4.66 -6.84
CA PRO A 314 3.31 4.85 -7.30
C PRO A 314 2.33 4.61 -6.15
N ASP A 315 1.11 5.14 -6.26
CA ASP A 315 0.04 4.65 -5.40
C ASP A 315 -0.31 3.20 -5.74
N LEU A 316 -0.98 2.52 -4.79
CA LEU A 316 -1.30 1.10 -4.95
C LEU A 316 -2.26 0.81 -6.12
N PRO A 317 -3.30 1.64 -6.38
CA PRO A 317 -4.12 1.51 -7.58
C PRO A 317 -3.32 1.48 -8.89
N LEU A 318 -2.40 2.44 -9.07
CA LEU A 318 -1.56 2.52 -10.26
C LEU A 318 -0.60 1.32 -10.33
N LEU A 319 0.02 0.94 -9.22
CA LEU A 319 0.90 -0.22 -9.17
C LEU A 319 0.17 -1.51 -9.55
N ALA A 320 -1.04 -1.73 -9.01
CA ALA A 320 -1.87 -2.88 -9.33
C ALA A 320 -2.18 -2.95 -10.84
N ALA A 321 -2.58 -1.83 -11.44
CA ALA A 321 -2.90 -1.76 -12.86
C ALA A 321 -1.67 -1.91 -13.78
N ILE A 322 -0.50 -1.45 -13.35
CA ILE A 322 0.75 -1.71 -14.09
C ILE A 322 1.15 -3.19 -14.02
N LEU A 323 0.99 -3.82 -12.85
CA LEU A 323 1.25 -5.25 -12.67
C LEU A 323 0.27 -6.12 -13.48
N ASP A 324 -1.01 -5.76 -13.54
CA ASP A 324 -2.04 -6.42 -14.38
C ASP A 324 -1.67 -6.42 -15.88
N ARG A 325 -0.92 -5.40 -16.32
CA ARG A 325 -0.40 -5.29 -17.69
C ARG A 325 0.93 -5.99 -17.93
N ALA A 326 1.59 -6.49 -16.89
CA ALA A 326 2.90 -7.11 -17.01
C ALA A 326 2.80 -8.42 -17.80
N SER A 327 3.69 -8.60 -18.77
CA SER A 327 3.85 -9.90 -19.45
C SER A 327 4.52 -10.91 -18.53
N ALA A 328 5.35 -10.43 -17.61
CA ALA A 328 5.88 -11.18 -16.48
C ALA A 328 6.27 -10.22 -15.35
N TYR A 329 6.24 -10.72 -14.13
CA TYR A 329 6.73 -10.07 -12.92
C TYR A 329 7.91 -10.87 -12.35
N LEU A 330 8.96 -10.16 -11.93
CA LEU A 330 10.10 -10.72 -11.21
C LEU A 330 10.26 -10.01 -9.87
N GLY A 331 10.18 -10.77 -8.78
CA GLY A 331 10.31 -10.20 -7.44
C GLY A 331 10.64 -11.23 -6.36
N GLY A 332 11.05 -10.74 -5.19
CA GLY A 332 11.32 -11.58 -4.04
C GLY A 332 10.08 -11.86 -3.18
N ASP A 333 10.28 -12.21 -1.92
CA ASP A 333 9.23 -12.26 -0.91
C ASP A 333 8.92 -10.83 -0.42
N SER A 334 7.91 -10.21 -1.03
CA SER A 334 7.50 -8.82 -0.83
C SER A 334 5.99 -8.63 -0.93
N GLY A 335 5.46 -7.55 -0.35
CA GLY A 335 4.06 -7.16 -0.53
C GLY A 335 3.69 -6.88 -2.00
N VAL A 336 4.65 -6.41 -2.81
CA VAL A 336 4.45 -6.18 -4.25
C VAL A 336 4.26 -7.50 -4.99
N SER A 337 4.97 -8.56 -4.59
CA SER A 337 4.83 -9.90 -5.17
C SER A 337 3.46 -10.49 -4.86
N HIS A 338 2.93 -10.27 -3.66
CA HIS A 338 1.54 -10.61 -3.33
C HIS A 338 0.55 -9.83 -4.20
N LEU A 339 0.82 -8.54 -4.49
CA LEU A 339 -0.05 -7.74 -5.36
C LEU A 339 0.00 -8.23 -6.80
N ALA A 340 1.18 -8.57 -7.32
CA ALA A 340 1.36 -9.16 -8.64
C ALA A 340 0.56 -10.47 -8.78
N ALA A 341 0.64 -11.35 -7.78
CA ALA A 341 -0.15 -12.57 -7.73
C ALA A 341 -1.66 -12.29 -7.63
N ALA A 342 -2.07 -11.30 -6.84
CA ALA A 342 -3.48 -10.95 -6.66
C ALA A 342 -4.13 -10.40 -7.94
N VAL A 343 -3.40 -9.65 -8.76
CA VAL A 343 -3.89 -9.19 -10.07
C VAL A 343 -3.71 -10.23 -11.18
N GLY A 344 -3.14 -11.40 -10.88
CA GLY A 344 -2.97 -12.49 -11.85
C GLY A 344 -1.79 -12.31 -12.81
N ALA A 345 -0.82 -11.45 -12.47
CA ALA A 345 0.39 -11.29 -13.28
C ALA A 345 1.21 -12.60 -13.27
N PRO A 346 1.71 -13.07 -14.43
CA PRO A 346 2.64 -14.20 -14.46
C PRO A 346 3.90 -13.86 -13.66
N ALA A 347 4.16 -14.54 -12.55
CA ALA A 347 5.18 -14.17 -11.59
C ALA A 347 6.22 -15.27 -11.37
N VAL A 348 7.48 -14.85 -11.16
CA VAL A 348 8.62 -15.69 -10.77
C VAL A 348 9.22 -15.20 -9.48
#